data_AF-A0A530GJP0-F1
#
_entry.id   AF-A0A530GJP0-F1
#
_cell.length_a   1.000
_cell.length_b   1.000
_cell.length_c   1.000
_cell.angle_alpha   90.00
_cell.angle_beta   90.00
_cell.angle_gamma   90.00
#
_symmetry.space_group_name_H-M   'P 1'
#
loop_
_entity.id
_entity.type
_entity.pdbx_description
1 polymer ?
#
loop_
_entity_poly.entity_id
_entity_poly.type
_entity_poly.pdbx_seq_one_letter_code
_entity_poly.pdbx_strand_id
1 'polypeptide(L)'
;HEEIELALVKLARATGEKKYMELAKYFIDQRGQQPHYFDEEARARGADPKAYHFKTYEYNQSHKPVRDQDKVVGHAVRAMYLYSGMADIATEYGDDTLRAALDRLWDDLMTKSLYVTGGLGPSAHNEGFTSDYDLPNETAYAETCASVGLVFWASRMLGM
;
A
#
# COMPACT_ATOMS: atom_id res chain seq x y z
N HIS A 1 -8.26 4.49 -1.06
CA HIS A 1 -7.78 3.35 -1.84
C HIS A 1 -6.69 3.90 -2.74
N GLU A 2 -5.53 3.27 -2.69
CA GLU A 2 -4.32 3.59 -3.45
C GLU A 2 -4.49 3.15 -4.88
N GLU A 3 -3.97 3.94 -5.80
CA GLU A 3 -3.95 3.70 -7.25
C GLU A 3 -3.44 4.96 -7.93
N ILE A 4 -3.87 6.13 -7.45
CA ILE A 4 -3.58 7.41 -8.10
C ILE A 4 -2.08 7.67 -8.18
N GLU A 5 -1.32 7.21 -7.20
CA GLU A 5 0.13 7.38 -7.11
C GLU A 5 0.84 6.70 -8.29
N LEU A 6 0.59 5.40 -8.51
CA LEU A 6 1.21 4.65 -9.60
C LEU A 6 0.66 5.06 -10.98
N ALA A 7 -0.60 5.52 -11.04
CA ALA A 7 -1.20 6.03 -12.27
C ALA A 7 -0.58 7.38 -12.67
N LEU A 8 -0.39 8.29 -11.72
CA LEU A 8 0.23 9.60 -11.96
C LEU A 8 1.69 9.47 -12.40
N VAL A 9 2.45 8.49 -11.89
CA VAL A 9 3.80 8.21 -12.38
C VAL A 9 3.77 7.80 -13.85
N LYS A 10 2.88 6.88 -14.23
CA LYS A 10 2.73 6.47 -15.64
C LYS A 10 2.34 7.67 -16.52
N LEU A 11 1.43 8.52 -16.04
CA LEU A 11 1.04 9.74 -16.74
C LEU A 11 2.22 10.71 -16.90
N ALA A 12 3.02 10.91 -15.86
CA ALA A 12 4.22 11.73 -15.90
C ALA A 12 5.21 11.21 -16.94
N ARG A 13 5.51 9.90 -16.93
CA ARG A 13 6.41 9.26 -17.91
C ARG A 13 5.91 9.40 -19.35
N ALA A 14 4.60 9.24 -19.57
CA ALA A 14 4.01 9.33 -20.91
C ALA A 14 3.94 10.78 -21.45
N THR A 15 3.86 11.77 -20.58
CA THR A 15 3.64 13.18 -20.97
C THR A 15 4.87 14.07 -20.82
N GLY A 16 5.86 13.65 -20.02
CA GLY A 16 6.99 14.48 -19.60
C GLY A 16 6.61 15.60 -18.62
N GLU A 17 5.36 15.65 -18.15
CA GLU A 17 4.86 16.72 -17.28
C GLU A 17 5.18 16.43 -15.82
N LYS A 18 6.07 17.26 -15.25
CA LYS A 18 6.64 17.08 -13.91
C LYS A 18 5.59 17.17 -12.80
N LYS A 19 4.53 17.97 -12.97
CA LYS A 19 3.52 18.16 -11.92
C LYS A 19 2.80 16.86 -11.52
N TYR A 20 2.69 15.90 -12.44
CA TYR A 20 2.08 14.61 -12.15
C TYR A 20 3.00 13.74 -11.27
N MET A 21 4.31 13.78 -11.53
CA MET A 21 5.30 13.10 -10.71
C MET A 21 5.35 13.70 -9.30
N GLU A 22 5.35 15.02 -9.19
CA GLU A 22 5.35 15.74 -7.91
C GLU A 22 4.07 15.46 -7.11
N LEU A 23 2.92 15.38 -7.78
CA LEU A 23 1.65 15.04 -7.14
C LEU A 23 1.62 13.58 -6.65
N ALA A 24 2.18 12.64 -7.43
CA ALA A 24 2.34 11.25 -6.98
C ALA A 24 3.19 11.17 -5.71
N LYS A 25 4.35 11.84 -5.71
CA LYS A 25 5.22 11.93 -4.53
C LYS A 25 4.50 12.53 -3.33
N TYR A 26 3.74 13.62 -3.54
CA TYR A 26 2.95 14.25 -2.48
C TYR A 26 1.97 13.26 -1.83
N PHE A 27 1.21 12.50 -2.61
CA PHE A 27 0.25 11.53 -2.06
C PHE A 27 0.95 10.42 -1.25
N ILE A 28 2.09 9.92 -1.72
CA ILE A 28 2.92 8.95 -0.99
C ILE A 28 3.41 9.53 0.34
N ASP A 29 3.92 10.76 0.34
CA ASP A 29 4.51 11.39 1.51
C ASP A 29 3.48 11.82 2.58
N GLN A 30 2.28 12.22 2.14
CA GLN A 30 1.19 12.65 3.04
C GLN A 30 0.48 11.50 3.75
N ARG A 31 0.57 10.30 3.20
CA ARG A 31 -0.17 9.16 3.70
C ARG A 31 0.31 8.76 5.09
N GLY A 32 -0.61 8.80 6.06
CA GLY A 32 -0.36 8.49 7.47
C GLY A 32 0.27 9.60 8.29
N GLN A 33 0.36 10.82 7.76
CA GLN A 33 0.77 11.99 8.52
C GLN A 33 -0.27 12.39 9.57
N GLN A 34 0.18 13.16 10.56
CA GLN A 34 -0.65 13.72 11.62
C GLN A 34 -0.73 15.25 11.50
N PRO A 35 -1.87 15.89 11.79
CA PRO A 35 -3.16 15.28 12.14
C PRO A 35 -3.73 14.42 10.99
N HIS A 36 -4.41 13.33 11.37
CA HIS A 36 -4.84 12.33 10.39
C HIS A 36 -5.99 12.84 9.53
N TYR A 37 -5.77 12.95 8.21
CA TYR A 37 -6.76 13.50 7.27
C TYR A 37 -8.15 12.85 7.39
N PHE A 38 -8.24 11.53 7.51
CA PHE A 38 -9.54 10.84 7.61
C PHE A 38 -10.31 11.18 8.90
N ASP A 39 -9.63 11.61 9.97
CA ASP A 39 -10.30 12.13 11.16
C ASP A 39 -10.88 13.52 10.89
N GLU A 40 -10.11 14.38 10.24
CA GLU A 40 -10.51 15.76 9.94
C GLU A 40 -11.72 15.78 9.01
N GLU A 41 -11.68 15.01 7.91
CA GLU A 41 -12.81 14.93 6.99
C GLU A 41 -14.03 14.23 7.60
N ALA A 42 -13.86 13.25 8.49
CA ALA A 42 -14.98 12.66 9.23
C ALA A 42 -15.68 13.70 10.11
N ARG A 43 -14.91 14.48 10.89
CA ARG A 43 -15.45 15.56 11.72
C ARG A 43 -16.14 16.63 10.88
N ALA A 44 -15.55 17.01 9.74
CA ALA A 44 -16.13 17.99 8.83
C ALA A 44 -17.48 17.53 8.24
N ARG A 45 -17.68 16.22 8.07
CA ARG A 45 -18.96 15.62 7.66
C ARG A 45 -19.94 15.34 8.81
N GLY A 46 -19.60 15.73 10.04
CA GLY A 46 -20.42 15.46 11.23
C GLY A 46 -20.40 14.01 11.71
N ALA A 47 -19.38 13.24 11.34
CA ALA A 47 -19.18 11.86 11.79
C ALA A 47 -18.11 11.77 12.89
N ASP A 48 -18.22 10.74 13.76
CA ASP A 48 -17.17 10.39 14.72
C ASP A 48 -16.08 9.57 14.01
N PRO A 49 -14.81 10.00 13.98
CA PRO A 49 -13.71 9.19 13.44
C PRO A 49 -13.64 7.77 14.02
N LYS A 50 -14.03 7.59 15.29
CA LYS A 50 -14.05 6.26 15.95
C LYS A 50 -15.12 5.32 15.38
N ALA A 51 -16.09 5.85 14.65
CA ALA A 51 -17.10 5.06 13.96
C ALA A 51 -16.58 4.40 12.67
N TYR A 52 -15.30 4.62 12.30
CA TYR A 52 -14.70 3.97 11.15
C TYR A 52 -14.87 2.43 11.22
N HIS A 53 -15.44 1.86 10.16
CA HIS A 53 -15.91 0.48 10.15
C HIS A 53 -14.78 -0.55 10.31
N PHE A 54 -13.61 -0.31 9.71
CA PHE A 54 -12.45 -1.18 9.86
C PHE A 54 -11.67 -0.99 11.17
N LYS A 55 -12.07 -0.03 12.03
CA LYS A 55 -11.52 0.27 13.35
C LYS A 55 -10.05 0.73 13.41
N THR A 56 -9.26 0.41 12.39
CA THR A 56 -7.85 0.76 12.26
C THR A 56 -7.57 1.31 10.85
N TYR A 57 -6.67 2.28 10.77
CA TYR A 57 -6.12 2.80 9.52
C TYR A 57 -5.05 1.89 8.91
N GLU A 58 -4.84 0.70 9.47
CA GLU A 58 -4.08 -0.36 8.79
C GLU A 58 -4.81 -0.81 7.53
N TYR A 59 -6.15 -0.87 7.53
CA TYR A 59 -6.96 -1.30 6.39
C TYR A 59 -6.60 -0.57 5.09
N ASN A 60 -6.32 0.73 5.21
CA ASN A 60 -5.96 1.61 4.12
C ASN A 60 -4.52 2.13 4.27
N GLN A 61 -3.64 1.38 4.94
CA GLN A 61 -2.19 1.63 5.00
C GLN A 61 -1.83 3.09 5.34
N SER A 62 -2.63 3.73 6.21
CA SER A 62 -2.46 5.13 6.65
C SER A 62 -2.35 5.26 8.17
N HIS A 63 -2.19 4.15 8.89
CA HIS A 63 -1.91 4.12 10.33
C HIS A 63 -0.59 4.81 10.73
N LYS A 64 0.38 4.91 9.81
CA LYS A 64 1.64 5.64 9.99
C LYS A 64 2.25 6.04 8.64
N PRO A 65 3.18 7.01 8.59
CA PRO A 65 3.90 7.37 7.37
C PRO A 65 4.50 6.14 6.69
N VAL A 66 4.45 6.12 5.35
CA VAL A 66 4.84 4.92 4.57
C VAL A 66 6.29 4.48 4.80
N ARG A 67 7.19 5.44 5.09
CA ARG A 67 8.61 5.16 5.39
C ARG A 67 8.81 4.46 6.74
N ASP A 68 7.83 4.58 7.64
CA ASP A 68 7.84 3.98 8.96
C ASP A 68 7.08 2.65 8.99
N GLN A 69 6.50 2.23 7.87
CA GLN A 69 5.87 0.92 7.74
C GLN A 69 6.94 -0.18 7.66
N ASP A 70 6.67 -1.26 8.38
CA ASP A 70 7.56 -2.41 8.61
C ASP A 70 6.83 -3.75 8.50
N LYS A 71 5.52 -3.72 8.31
CA LYS A 71 4.65 -4.88 8.13
C LYS A 71 3.60 -4.60 7.07
N VAL A 72 3.32 -5.58 6.23
CA VAL A 72 2.23 -5.51 5.27
C VAL A 72 0.91 -5.82 5.98
N VAL A 73 0.02 -4.84 6.01
CA VAL A 73 -1.23 -4.87 6.80
C VAL A 73 -2.43 -4.41 5.96
N GLY A 74 -3.64 -4.66 6.47
CA GLY A 74 -4.87 -4.17 5.87
C GLY A 74 -5.25 -4.86 4.58
N HIS A 75 -5.95 -4.14 3.70
CA HIS A 75 -6.45 -4.69 2.44
C HIS A 75 -5.31 -5.01 1.46
N ALA A 76 -5.35 -6.19 0.83
CA ALA A 76 -4.25 -6.70 0.02
C ALA A 76 -3.97 -5.84 -1.23
N VAL A 77 -5.00 -5.57 -2.06
CA VAL A 77 -4.83 -4.77 -3.30
C VAL A 77 -4.32 -3.35 -3.01
N ARG A 78 -4.90 -2.66 -2.01
CA ARG A 78 -4.48 -1.32 -1.58
C ARG A 78 -2.99 -1.27 -1.26
N ALA A 79 -2.51 -2.22 -0.44
CA ALA A 79 -1.10 -2.33 -0.11
C ALA A 79 -0.23 -2.52 -1.36
N MET A 80 -0.58 -3.45 -2.25
CA MET A 80 0.23 -3.71 -3.46
C MET A 80 0.30 -2.51 -4.40
N TYR A 81 -0.80 -1.76 -4.54
CA TYR A 81 -0.84 -0.55 -5.35
C TYR A 81 -0.05 0.60 -4.69
N LEU A 82 -0.15 0.75 -3.37
CA LEU A 82 0.66 1.70 -2.61
C LEU A 82 2.15 1.44 -2.84
N TYR A 83 2.58 0.19 -2.65
CA TYR A 83 4.00 -0.18 -2.74
C TYR A 83 4.53 -0.09 -4.17
N SER A 84 3.67 -0.31 -5.17
CA SER A 84 3.98 0.01 -6.57
C SER A 84 4.26 1.50 -6.76
N GLY A 85 3.41 2.38 -6.22
CA GLY A 85 3.62 3.83 -6.26
C GLY A 85 4.87 4.27 -5.50
N MET A 86 5.12 3.69 -4.31
CA MET A 86 6.33 3.95 -3.53
C MET A 86 7.60 3.55 -4.30
N ALA A 87 7.61 2.38 -4.94
CA ALA A 87 8.74 1.90 -5.72
C ALA A 87 9.02 2.81 -6.92
N ASP A 88 7.97 3.23 -7.62
CA ASP A 88 8.09 4.22 -8.69
C ASP A 88 8.76 5.52 -8.18
N ILE A 89 8.29 6.08 -7.06
CA ILE A 89 8.88 7.31 -6.49
C ILE A 89 10.31 7.10 -6.00
N ALA A 90 10.61 5.96 -5.39
CA ALA A 90 11.96 5.62 -4.95
C ALA A 90 12.96 5.65 -6.11
N THR A 91 12.61 5.04 -7.25
CA THR A 91 13.43 5.04 -8.47
C THR A 91 13.58 6.43 -9.06
N GLU A 92 12.47 7.17 -9.23
CA GLU A 92 12.47 8.46 -9.94
C GLU A 92 13.22 9.56 -9.16
N TYR A 93 13.23 9.48 -7.83
CA TYR A 93 13.88 10.48 -6.97
C TYR A 93 15.20 9.99 -6.33
N GLY A 94 15.58 8.73 -6.51
CA GLY A 94 16.71 8.14 -5.78
C GLY A 94 16.51 8.18 -4.27
N ASP A 95 15.28 7.91 -3.80
CA ASP A 95 14.91 7.99 -2.38
C ASP A 95 15.22 6.68 -1.65
N ASP A 96 16.43 6.59 -1.08
CA ASP A 96 16.89 5.44 -0.32
C ASP A 96 16.02 5.13 0.91
N THR A 97 15.30 6.13 1.45
CA THR A 97 14.43 5.91 2.61
C THR A 97 13.15 5.17 2.23
N LEU A 98 12.60 5.43 1.04
CA LEU A 98 11.51 4.65 0.48
C LEU A 98 11.98 3.26 0.06
N ARG A 99 13.18 3.15 -0.54
CA ARG A 99 13.78 1.86 -0.89
C ARG A 99 13.94 0.96 0.34
N ALA A 100 14.50 1.48 1.42
CA ALA A 100 14.64 0.74 2.66
C ALA A 100 13.29 0.31 3.27
N ALA A 101 12.23 1.11 3.12
CA ALA A 101 10.89 0.72 3.55
C ALA A 101 10.31 -0.39 2.68
N LEU A 102 10.48 -0.31 1.36
CA LEU A 102 10.05 -1.33 0.42
C LEU A 102 10.76 -2.67 0.64
N ASP A 103 12.07 -2.65 0.91
CA ASP A 103 12.82 -3.87 1.21
C ASP A 103 12.27 -4.58 2.45
N ARG A 104 12.00 -3.83 3.54
CA ARG A 104 11.39 -4.39 4.76
C ARG A 104 9.99 -4.98 4.50
N LEU A 105 9.15 -4.25 3.77
CA LEU A 105 7.79 -4.68 3.46
C LEU A 105 7.77 -5.89 2.52
N TRP A 106 8.71 -5.92 1.57
CA TRP A 106 8.89 -7.04 0.67
C TRP A 106 9.28 -8.30 1.43
N ASP A 107 10.29 -8.21 2.31
CA ASP A 107 10.72 -9.32 3.15
C ASP A 107 9.59 -9.81 4.06
N ASP A 108 8.83 -8.91 4.67
CA ASP A 108 7.68 -9.26 5.52
C ASP A 108 6.61 -10.04 4.74
N LEU A 109 6.19 -9.55 3.56
CA LEU A 109 5.22 -10.25 2.73
C LEU A 109 5.74 -11.64 2.31
N MET A 110 6.95 -11.66 1.72
CA MET A 110 7.50 -12.85 1.06
C MET A 110 7.79 -13.98 2.05
N THR A 111 8.15 -13.64 3.28
CA THR A 111 8.54 -14.65 4.28
C THR A 111 7.39 -15.12 5.16
N LYS A 112 6.30 -14.35 5.30
CA LYS A 112 5.27 -14.63 6.31
C LYS A 112 3.83 -14.64 5.81
N SER A 113 3.53 -13.95 4.70
CA SER A 113 2.13 -13.66 4.33
C SER A 113 1.84 -13.84 2.84
N LEU A 114 2.57 -14.77 2.20
CA LEU A 114 2.35 -15.19 0.81
C LEU A 114 2.05 -16.69 0.75
N TYR A 115 0.97 -17.06 0.08
CA TYR A 115 0.64 -18.46 -0.22
C TYR A 115 1.62 -19.02 -1.26
N VAL A 116 1.79 -20.35 -1.28
CA VAL A 116 2.67 -21.03 -2.26
C VAL A 116 2.31 -20.72 -3.73
N THR A 117 1.06 -20.33 -3.98
CA THR A 117 0.54 -19.95 -5.30
C THR A 117 0.88 -18.51 -5.71
N GLY A 118 1.45 -17.69 -4.82
CA GLY A 118 1.55 -16.24 -4.98
C GLY A 118 0.25 -15.48 -4.63
N GLY A 119 -0.74 -16.17 -4.07
CA GLY A 119 -1.92 -15.54 -3.46
C GLY A 119 -1.57 -14.81 -2.17
N LEU A 120 -2.32 -13.76 -1.83
CA LEU A 120 -2.17 -12.99 -0.60
C LEU A 120 -3.53 -12.48 -0.11
N GLY A 121 -3.63 -12.21 1.19
CA GLY A 121 -4.89 -11.86 1.85
C GLY A 121 -5.63 -13.12 2.33
N PRO A 122 -5.36 -13.61 3.55
CA PRO A 122 -6.02 -14.79 4.10
C PRO A 122 -7.48 -14.56 4.51
N SER A 123 -7.92 -13.33 4.71
CA SER A 123 -9.23 -13.04 5.32
C SER A 123 -10.23 -12.40 4.35
N ALA A 124 -11.43 -12.98 4.27
CA ALA A 124 -12.56 -12.42 3.53
C ALA A 124 -13.18 -11.18 4.19
N HIS A 125 -12.89 -10.93 5.48
CA HIS A 125 -13.50 -9.80 6.20
C HIS A 125 -12.91 -8.45 5.80
N ASN A 126 -11.59 -8.40 5.58
CA ASN A 126 -10.86 -7.21 5.17
C ASN A 126 -10.20 -7.35 3.79
N GLU A 127 -10.40 -8.50 3.14
CA GLU A 127 -9.84 -8.81 1.82
C GLU A 127 -8.30 -8.66 1.84
N GLY A 128 -7.70 -9.12 2.94
CA GLY A 128 -6.42 -8.58 3.36
C GLY A 128 -5.72 -9.41 4.43
N PHE A 129 -4.68 -8.78 4.97
CA PHE A 129 -3.74 -9.38 5.90
C PHE A 129 -4.32 -9.48 7.32
N THR A 130 -3.88 -10.49 8.04
CA THR A 130 -4.26 -10.77 9.44
C THR A 130 -2.99 -10.73 10.32
N SER A 131 -2.37 -11.88 10.55
CA SER A 131 -1.15 -12.04 11.35
C SER A 131 -0.09 -12.84 10.61
N ASP A 132 1.15 -12.76 11.07
CA ASP A 132 2.28 -13.49 10.49
C ASP A 132 1.96 -15.00 10.46
N TYR A 133 2.22 -15.64 9.32
CA TYR A 133 2.01 -17.07 9.08
C TYR A 133 0.55 -17.57 9.14
N ASP A 134 -0.44 -16.67 9.25
CA ASP A 134 -1.85 -17.02 9.14
C ASP A 134 -2.23 -17.21 7.65
N LEU A 135 -2.01 -18.43 7.14
CA LEU A 135 -2.21 -18.81 5.75
C LEU A 135 -3.12 -20.06 5.64
N PRO A 136 -4.38 -20.00 6.11
CA PRO A 136 -5.31 -21.12 5.99
C PRO A 136 -5.65 -21.35 4.52
N ASN A 137 -5.61 -22.60 4.06
CA ASN A 137 -5.89 -22.93 2.66
C ASN A 137 -7.38 -22.90 2.32
N GLU A 138 -8.24 -23.40 3.21
CA GLU A 138 -9.68 -23.56 2.94
C GLU A 138 -10.42 -22.23 2.93
N THR A 139 -10.04 -21.29 3.80
CA THR A 139 -10.72 -20.01 3.97
C THR A 139 -9.96 -18.84 3.35
N ALA A 140 -8.89 -19.11 2.59
CA ALA A 140 -8.09 -18.08 1.93
C ALA A 140 -8.97 -17.19 1.06
N TYR A 141 -8.84 -15.87 1.20
CA TYR A 141 -9.44 -14.95 0.23
C TYR A 141 -8.63 -14.94 -1.07
N ALA A 142 -7.30 -14.78 -0.97
CA ALA A 142 -6.34 -14.92 -2.05
C ALA A 142 -6.80 -14.26 -3.37
N GLU A 143 -7.19 -12.98 -3.27
CA GLU A 143 -7.88 -12.25 -4.34
C GLU A 143 -7.04 -12.19 -5.63
N THR A 144 -7.69 -12.39 -6.78
CA THR A 144 -7.02 -12.28 -8.10
C THR A 144 -6.37 -10.91 -8.32
N CYS A 145 -7.07 -9.82 -7.96
CA CYS A 145 -6.52 -8.47 -8.08
C CYS A 145 -5.28 -8.26 -7.21
N ALA A 146 -5.22 -8.90 -6.04
CA ALA A 146 -4.08 -8.78 -5.14
C ALA A 146 -2.83 -9.41 -5.75
N SER A 147 -2.96 -10.59 -6.35
CA SER A 147 -1.85 -11.22 -7.10
C SER A 147 -1.42 -10.39 -8.31
N VAL A 148 -2.35 -9.74 -9.03
CA VAL A 148 -2.00 -8.79 -10.10
C VAL A 148 -1.25 -7.57 -9.54
N GLY A 149 -1.70 -7.02 -8.41
CA GLY A 149 -1.00 -5.95 -7.71
C GLY A 149 0.41 -6.36 -7.30
N LEU A 150 0.60 -7.59 -6.82
CA LEU A 150 1.92 -8.12 -6.48
C LEU A 150 2.82 -8.19 -7.72
N VAL A 151 2.30 -8.59 -8.89
CA VAL A 151 3.06 -8.55 -10.14
C VAL A 151 3.49 -7.11 -10.47
N PHE A 152 2.63 -6.12 -10.28
CA PHE A 152 2.97 -4.71 -10.50
C PHE A 152 4.08 -4.21 -9.58
N TRP A 153 4.02 -4.61 -8.30
CA TRP A 153 5.03 -4.24 -7.32
C TRP A 153 6.36 -4.94 -7.62
N ALA A 154 6.33 -6.26 -7.81
CA ALA A 154 7.50 -7.07 -8.15
C ALA A 154 8.23 -6.56 -9.41
N SER A 155 7.48 -6.18 -10.45
CA SER A 155 8.04 -5.62 -11.68
C SER A 155 8.85 -4.34 -11.44
N ARG A 156 8.52 -3.55 -10.41
CA ARG A 156 9.24 -2.31 -10.08
C ARG A 156 10.45 -2.57 -9.19
N MET A 157 10.31 -3.49 -8.24
CA MET A 157 11.42 -3.91 -7.37
C MET A 157 12.60 -4.47 -8.19
N LEU A 158 12.35 -5.10 -9.36
CA LEU A 158 13.41 -5.57 -10.26
C LEU A 158 14.29 -4.44 -10.85
N GLY A 159 13.76 -3.22 -10.94
CA GLY A 159 14.46 -2.06 -11.53
C GLY A 159 15.05 -1.09 -10.51
N MET A 160 15.03 -1.44 -9.21
CA MET A 160 15.45 -0.62 -8.07
C MET A 160 16.83 -0.97 -7.51
#